data_AF-A0A315R3J2-F1
#
_entry.id   AF-A0A315R3J2-F1
#
_cell.length_a   1.000
_cell.length_b   1.000
_cell.length_c   1.000
_cell.angle_alpha   90.00
_cell.angle_beta   90.00
_cell.angle_gamma   90.00
#
_symmetry.space_group_name_H-M   'P 1'
#
loop_
_entity.id
_entity.type
_entity.pdbx_description
1 polymer ?
#
loop_
_entity_poly.entity_id
_entity_poly.type
_entity_poly.pdbx_seq_one_letter_code
_entity_poly.pdbx_strand_id
1 'polypeptide(L)'
;MKNMKTIDTIIFDAGGVLFYINEFRNQIIKRVLSSKGYEEKIIQKALLSAKQFDLNYFDNNGDIYTWQDEKKWLNDKYSHIANVVDKTNTELADQLMILAFDTFQYKLFEDTINT
;
A
#
# COMPACT_ATOMS: atom_id res chain seq x y z
N MET A 1 5.32 -20.89 32.06
CA MET A 1 6.46 -20.59 31.15
C MET A 1 5.92 -20.49 29.75
N LYS A 2 6.18 -19.39 29.02
CA LYS A 2 5.81 -19.28 27.59
C LYS A 2 6.68 -20.28 26.82
N ASN A 3 6.07 -21.19 26.06
CA ASN A 3 6.80 -22.00 25.08
C ASN A 3 7.49 -21.04 24.11
N MET A 4 8.81 -20.93 24.21
CA MET A 4 9.64 -20.23 23.23
C MET A 4 9.56 -21.06 21.96
N LYS A 5 8.86 -20.56 20.93
CA LYS A 5 8.86 -21.19 19.62
C LYS A 5 10.28 -21.10 19.07
N THR A 6 10.92 -22.23 18.86
CA THR A 6 12.18 -22.32 18.13
C THR A 6 11.90 -21.90 16.68
N ILE A 7 12.68 -20.95 16.16
CA ILE A 7 12.64 -20.61 14.74
C ILE A 7 13.61 -21.56 14.06
N ASP A 8 13.08 -22.58 13.42
CA ASP A 8 13.89 -23.66 12.82
C ASP A 8 14.32 -23.32 11.39
N THR A 9 13.71 -22.31 10.75
CA THR A 9 13.97 -21.97 9.35
C THR A 9 13.74 -20.49 9.08
N ILE A 10 14.67 -19.88 8.35
CA ILE A 10 14.58 -18.51 7.81
C ILE A 10 14.68 -18.62 6.29
N ILE A 11 13.75 -17.99 5.58
CA ILE A 11 13.72 -17.98 4.12
C ILE A 11 14.09 -16.58 3.63
N PHE A 12 15.06 -16.50 2.72
CA PHE A 12 15.44 -15.25 2.06
C PHE A 12 14.96 -15.28 0.61
N ASP A 13 14.14 -14.31 0.22
CA ASP A 13 13.68 -14.15 -1.16
C ASP A 13 14.67 -13.31 -1.97
N ALA A 14 15.07 -13.81 -3.13
CA ALA A 14 15.94 -13.11 -4.06
C ALA A 14 15.15 -12.14 -4.96
N GLY A 15 14.28 -11.33 -4.35
CA GLY A 15 13.51 -10.29 -5.04
C GLY A 15 12.39 -10.82 -5.94
N GLY A 16 11.44 -11.54 -5.36
CA GLY A 16 10.22 -11.97 -6.06
C GLY A 16 10.26 -13.37 -6.67
N VAL A 17 11.22 -14.21 -6.25
CA VAL A 17 11.39 -15.58 -6.76
C VAL A 17 10.55 -16.57 -5.95
N LEU A 18 10.50 -16.37 -4.63
CA LEU A 18 9.76 -17.23 -3.71
C LEU A 18 8.39 -16.65 -3.38
N PHE A 19 8.30 -15.32 -3.27
CA PHE A 19 7.07 -14.63 -2.90
C PHE A 19 6.67 -13.62 -3.96
N TYR A 20 5.36 -13.42 -4.15
CA TYR A 20 4.82 -12.34 -4.97
C TYR A 20 3.90 -11.44 -4.15
N ILE A 21 3.75 -10.20 -4.61
CA ILE A 21 2.81 -9.24 -4.02
C ILE A 21 1.38 -9.72 -4.34
N ASN A 22 0.69 -10.24 -3.33
CA ASN A 22 -0.69 -10.73 -3.42
C ASN A 22 -1.71 -9.58 -3.53
N GLU A 23 -1.44 -8.45 -2.86
CA GLU A 23 -2.31 -7.28 -2.89
C GLU A 23 -1.52 -6.00 -3.17
N PHE A 24 -1.95 -5.27 -4.20
CA PHE A 24 -1.42 -3.94 -4.50
C PHE A 24 -2.00 -2.90 -3.54
N ARG A 25 -1.23 -1.84 -3.24
CA ARG A 25 -1.60 -0.75 -2.33
C ARG A 25 -3.03 -0.21 -2.53
N ASN A 26 -3.51 -0.12 -3.77
CA ASN A 26 -4.88 0.33 -4.08
C ASN A 26 -5.98 -0.59 -3.53
N GLN A 27 -5.77 -1.91 -3.51
CA GLN A 27 -6.73 -2.85 -2.92
C GLN A 27 -6.79 -2.71 -1.39
N ILE A 28 -5.64 -2.44 -0.77
CA ILE A 28 -5.53 -2.21 0.67
C ILE A 28 -6.23 -0.92 1.04
N ILE A 29 -5.99 0.16 0.28
CA ILE A 29 -6.70 1.44 0.43
C ILE A 29 -8.22 1.21 0.30
N LYS A 30 -8.67 0.47 -0.71
CA LYS A 30 -10.09 0.12 -0.88
C LYS A 30 -10.63 -0.54 0.38
N ARG A 31 -9.99 -1.60 0.88
CA ARG A 31 -10.41 -2.33 2.09
C ARG A 31 -10.45 -1.44 3.33
N VAL A 32 -9.42 -0.63 3.55
CA VAL A 32 -9.35 0.30 4.69
C VAL A 32 -10.51 1.28 4.63
N LEU A 33 -10.76 1.90 3.49
CA LEU A 33 -11.87 2.84 3.33
C LEU A 33 -13.24 2.17 3.50
N SER A 34 -13.44 0.98 2.91
CA SER A 34 -14.67 0.21 3.10
C SER A 34 -14.90 -0.16 4.57
N SER A 35 -13.86 -0.57 5.31
CA SER A 35 -13.96 -0.89 6.74
C SER A 35 -14.31 0.30 7.63
N LYS A 36 -14.01 1.52 7.15
CA LYS A 36 -14.35 2.78 7.82
C LYS A 36 -15.77 3.26 7.48
N GLY A 37 -16.48 2.58 6.59
CA GLY A 37 -17.87 2.89 6.23
C GLY A 37 -18.01 3.89 5.08
N TYR A 38 -16.95 4.22 4.35
CA TYR A 38 -17.05 5.10 3.18
C TYR A 38 -17.79 4.42 2.02
N GLU A 39 -18.59 5.19 1.28
CA GLU A 39 -19.37 4.68 0.15
C GLU A 39 -18.48 4.21 -1.00
N GLU A 40 -18.82 3.07 -1.62
CA GLU A 40 -18.06 2.49 -2.74
C GLU A 40 -17.84 3.48 -3.89
N LYS A 41 -18.83 4.35 -4.19
CA LYS A 41 -18.69 5.38 -5.24
C LYS A 41 -17.58 6.38 -4.93
N ILE A 42 -17.48 6.82 -3.68
CA ILE A 42 -16.44 7.76 -3.23
C ILE A 42 -15.08 7.07 -3.27
N ILE A 43 -15.02 5.81 -2.84
CA ILE A 43 -13.78 5.01 -2.87
C ILE A 43 -13.28 4.85 -4.30
N GLN A 44 -14.14 4.45 -5.25
CA GLN A 44 -13.74 4.31 -6.65
C GLN A 44 -13.28 5.63 -7.26
N LYS A 45 -13.97 6.74 -6.95
CA LYS A 45 -13.55 8.08 -7.37
C LYS A 45 -12.16 8.41 -6.82
N ALA A 46 -11.88 8.12 -5.55
CA ALA A 46 -10.59 8.38 -4.94
C ALA A 46 -9.46 7.55 -5.58
N LEU A 47 -9.69 6.27 -5.88
CA LEU A 47 -8.72 5.41 -6.54
C LEU A 47 -8.42 5.85 -7.98
N LEU A 48 -9.44 6.25 -8.74
CA LEU A 48 -9.24 6.83 -10.08
C LEU A 48 -8.47 8.15 -10.02
N SER A 49 -8.83 9.01 -9.07
CA SER A 49 -8.14 10.28 -8.83
C SER A 49 -6.67 10.09 -8.42
N ALA A 50 -6.38 9.05 -7.63
CA ALA A 50 -5.01 8.69 -7.25
C ALA A 50 -4.17 8.24 -8.45
N LYS A 51 -4.77 7.48 -9.38
CA LYS A 51 -4.08 7.09 -10.62
C LYS A 51 -3.74 8.30 -11.48
N GLN A 52 -4.65 9.27 -11.59
CA GLN A 52 -4.38 10.52 -12.31
C GLN A 52 -3.31 11.35 -11.59
N PHE A 53 -3.34 11.38 -10.26
CA PHE A 53 -2.31 12.02 -9.46
C PHE A 53 -0.93 11.42 -9.75
N ASP A 54 -0.79 10.10 -9.78
CA ASP A 54 0.49 9.44 -10.07
C ASP A 54 1.04 9.88 -11.43
N LEU A 55 0.23 9.82 -12.49
CA LEU A 55 0.62 10.26 -13.83
C LEU A 55 1.12 11.72 -13.81
N ASN A 56 0.32 12.63 -13.26
CA ASN A 56 0.68 14.04 -13.19
C ASN A 56 1.91 14.28 -12.32
N TYR A 57 2.11 13.50 -11.25
CA TYR A 57 3.25 13.65 -10.37
C TYR A 57 4.54 13.29 -11.10
N PHE A 58 4.59 12.13 -11.75
CA PHE A 58 5.78 11.65 -12.46
C PHE A 58 6.07 12.49 -13.72
N ASP A 59 5.05 12.97 -14.43
CA ASP A 59 5.23 13.89 -15.56
C ASP A 59 5.91 15.21 -15.15
N ASN A 60 5.62 15.71 -13.94
CA ASN A 60 6.13 17.00 -13.46
C ASN A 60 7.43 16.91 -12.63
N ASN A 61 7.65 15.79 -11.95
CA ASN A 61 8.75 15.65 -10.99
C ASN A 61 9.82 14.64 -11.43
N GLY A 62 9.57 13.87 -12.50
CA GLY A 62 10.45 12.78 -12.94
C GLY A 62 10.40 11.57 -12.02
N ASP A 63 11.37 10.68 -12.18
CA ASP A 63 11.45 9.42 -11.43
C ASP A 63 11.89 9.62 -9.97
N ILE A 64 11.66 8.60 -9.14
CA ILE A 64 12.08 8.55 -7.73
C ILE A 64 13.50 7.98 -7.66
N TYR A 65 14.44 8.78 -7.15
CA TYR A 65 15.85 8.38 -7.02
C TYR A 65 16.30 8.23 -5.57
N THR A 66 15.62 8.90 -4.65
CA THR A 66 15.94 8.88 -3.22
C THR A 66 14.73 8.48 -2.38
N TRP A 67 15.01 8.02 -1.16
CA TRP A 67 13.96 7.78 -0.16
C TRP A 67 13.14 9.04 0.12
N GLN A 68 13.75 10.22 0.08
CA GLN A 68 13.06 11.49 0.27
C GLN A 68 12.04 11.76 -0.85
N ASP A 69 12.37 11.41 -2.10
CA ASP A 69 11.44 11.55 -3.24
C ASP A 69 10.25 10.60 -3.08
N GLU A 70 10.52 9.35 -2.70
CA GLU A 70 9.47 8.35 -2.46
C GLU A 70 8.55 8.79 -1.33
N LYS A 71 9.12 9.20 -0.20
CA LYS A 71 8.37 9.68 0.96
C LYS A 71 7.49 10.87 0.61
N LYS A 72 8.01 11.82 -0.19
CA LYS A 72 7.25 12.98 -0.65
C LYS A 72 6.06 12.54 -1.52
N TRP A 73 6.32 11.71 -2.53
CA TRP A 73 5.28 11.19 -3.42
C TRP A 73 4.17 10.46 -2.64
N LEU A 74 4.54 9.59 -1.69
CA LEU A 74 3.58 8.85 -0.87
C LEU A 74 2.73 9.79 -0.01
N ASN A 75 3.35 10.74 0.69
CA ASN A 75 2.64 11.73 1.50
C ASN A 75 1.62 12.51 0.67
N ASP A 76 2.05 13.02 -0.49
CA ASP A 76 1.20 13.81 -1.38
C ASP A 76 0.04 12.96 -1.92
N LYS A 77 0.32 11.70 -2.30
CA LYS A 77 -0.68 10.76 -2.80
C LYS A 77 -1.75 10.44 -1.76
N TYR A 78 -1.36 10.09 -0.53
CA TYR A 78 -2.33 9.77 0.53
C TYR A 78 -3.11 10.99 0.98
N SER A 79 -2.49 12.17 0.99
CA SER A 79 -3.17 13.45 1.23
C SER A 79 -4.20 13.74 0.15
N HIS A 80 -3.87 13.48 -1.12
CA HIS A 80 -4.79 13.62 -2.25
C HIS A 80 -6.00 12.68 -2.11
N ILE A 81 -5.76 11.40 -1.81
CA ILE A 81 -6.83 10.42 -1.58
C ILE A 81 -7.73 10.85 -0.43
N ALA A 82 -7.15 11.21 0.72
CA ALA A 82 -7.90 11.65 1.89
C ALA A 82 -8.79 12.86 1.57
N ASN A 83 -8.26 13.86 0.85
CA ASN A 83 -9.03 15.04 0.43
C ASN A 83 -10.21 14.70 -0.50
N VAL A 84 -10.08 13.68 -1.35
CA VAL A 84 -11.17 13.23 -2.23
C VAL A 84 -12.25 12.48 -1.45
N VAL A 85 -11.85 11.68 -0.45
CA VAL A 85 -12.76 10.87 0.36
C VAL A 85 -13.49 11.71 1.40
N ASP A 86 -12.73 12.43 2.21
CA ASP A 86 -13.21 13.18 3.36
C ASP A 86 -12.20 14.26 3.74
N LYS A 87 -12.39 15.46 3.18
CA LYS A 87 -11.55 16.63 3.44
C LYS A 87 -11.57 17.09 4.90
N THR A 88 -12.57 16.68 5.69
CA THR A 88 -12.70 17.09 7.10
C THR A 88 -11.90 16.19 8.04
N ASN A 89 -11.57 14.98 7.60
CA ASN A 89 -10.79 14.02 8.37
C ASN A 89 -9.28 14.26 8.19
N THR A 90 -8.68 14.99 9.13
CA THR A 90 -7.26 15.36 9.12
C THR A 90 -6.31 14.18 9.33
N GLU A 91 -6.80 13.04 9.81
CA GLU A 91 -5.97 11.87 10.13
C GLU A 91 -6.03 10.78 9.04
N LEU A 92 -6.95 10.89 8.07
CA LEU A 92 -7.19 9.83 7.10
C LEU A 92 -5.95 9.54 6.24
N ALA A 93 -5.20 10.58 5.86
CA ALA A 93 -3.98 10.42 5.06
C ALA A 93 -2.92 9.58 5.79
N ASP A 94 -2.66 9.89 7.08
CA ASP A 94 -1.70 9.16 7.90
C ASP A 94 -2.15 7.71 8.14
N GLN A 95 -3.43 7.51 8.42
CA GLN A 95 -4.01 6.17 8.59
C GLN A 95 -3.86 5.33 7.32
N LEU A 96 -4.12 5.91 6.15
CA LEU A 96 -3.94 5.23 4.87
C LEU A 96 -2.46 4.94 4.61
N MET A 97 -1.56 5.88 4.90
CA MET A 97 -0.13 5.67 4.75
C MET A 97 0.34 4.51 5.63
N ILE A 98 0.07 4.54 6.94
CA ILE A 98 0.51 3.50 7.88
C ILE A 98 -0.02 2.12 7.45
N LEU A 99 -1.29 2.04 7.04
CA LEU A 99 -1.95 0.78 6.72
C LEU A 99 -1.65 0.26 5.30
N ALA A 100 -1.18 1.11 4.38
CA ALA A 100 -0.91 0.73 2.99
C ALA A 100 0.59 0.75 2.62
N PHE A 101 1.45 1.34 3.46
CA PHE A 101 2.88 1.52 3.16
C PHE A 101 3.66 0.19 3.16
N ASP A 102 3.43 -0.66 4.16
CA ASP A 102 4.20 -1.90 4.38
C ASP A 102 3.36 -3.19 4.26
N THR A 103 2.16 -3.08 3.70
CA THR A 103 1.19 -4.17 3.64
C THR A 103 1.18 -4.89 2.31
N PHE A 104 2.33 -5.00 1.65
CA PHE A 104 2.46 -6.04 0.64
C PHE A 104 2.23 -7.38 1.33
N GLN A 105 1.04 -7.94 1.11
CA GLN A 105 0.78 -9.31 1.48
C GLN A 105 1.61 -10.15 0.52
N TYR A 106 2.70 -10.71 1.00
CA TYR A 106 3.50 -11.63 0.22
C TYR A 106 2.82 -13.00 0.26
N LYS A 107 2.53 -13.57 -0.90
CA LYS A 107 2.11 -14.96 -1.02
C LYS A 107 3.24 -15.76 -1.66
N LEU A 108 3.53 -16.92 -1.08
CA LEU A 108 4.52 -17.85 -1.62
C LEU A 108 3.98 -18.46 -2.93
N PHE A 109 4.82 -18.63 -3.94
CA PHE A 109 4.42 -19.33 -5.17
C PHE A 109 4.04 -20.78 -4.85
N GLU A 110 2.92 -21.26 -5.39
CA GLU A 110 2.41 -22.61 -5.09
C GLU A 110 3.43 -23.70 -5.45
N ASP A 111 4.22 -23.48 -6.52
CA ASP A 111 5.27 -24.39 -6.99
C ASP A 111 6.48 -24.50 -6.04
N THR A 112 6.61 -23.60 -5.05
CA THR A 112 7.72 -23.62 -4.07
C THR A 112 7.39 -24.37 -2.78
N ILE A 113 6.15 -24.84 -2.61
CA ILE A 113 5.70 -25.60 -1.44
C ILE A 113 5.88 -27.11 -1.66
N ASN A 114 5.99 -27.55 -2.91
CA ASN A 114 6.13 -28.97 -3.26
C ASN A 114 7.60 -29.34 -3.47
N THR A 115 8.30 -29.64 -2.38
CA THR A 115 9.56 -30.39 -2.37
C THR A 115 9.55 -31.45 -1.29
#